data_AF-A0A9R1B8V1-F1
#
_entry.id   AF-A0A9R1B8V1-F1
#
_cell.length_a   1.000
_cell.length_b   1.000
_cell.length_c   1.000
_cell.angle_alpha   90.00
_cell.angle_beta   90.00
_cell.angle_gamma   90.00
#
_symmetry.space_group_name_H-M   'P 1'
#
loop_
_entity.id
_entity.type
_entity.pdbx_description
1 polymer ?
#
loop_
_entity_poly.entity_id
_entity_poly.type
_entity_poly.pdbx_seq_one_letter_code
_entity_poly.pdbx_strand_id
1 'polypeptide(L)'
;MLSSMNLPDGIQRRRTDVDELNMRSILEENDLVCAEVHHIQHDGSLDLQPRSQKYGKLQRGQLLTVPAYLVKRRKQHFHHLEQYDADLILGCNGFIWVGEHVVADEETNANEDQHKLSMEVEAFTPLETRRHICRLANAVHVLSALGFTLTVELIIQTAEASLSSHVEINDMLGAEFYVQTAEREAKRRADLSRRMNGPR
;
A
#
# COMPACT_ATOMS: atom_id res chain seq x y z
N MET A 1 0.83 -3.09 -27.26
CA MET A 1 0.00 -4.30 -27.03
C MET A 1 -0.66 -4.13 -25.67
N LEU A 2 -1.96 -3.88 -25.64
CA LEU A 2 -2.73 -3.63 -24.41
C LEU A 2 -3.25 -4.91 -23.76
N SER A 3 -2.56 -6.03 -24.01
CA SER A 3 -3.02 -7.39 -23.72
C SER A 3 -3.36 -7.64 -22.25
N SER A 4 -2.78 -6.86 -21.34
CA SER A 4 -2.69 -7.18 -19.91
C SER A 4 -3.56 -6.32 -19.00
N MET A 5 -4.37 -5.38 -19.52
CA MET A 5 -5.22 -4.51 -18.67
C MET A 5 -6.67 -4.99 -18.57
N ASN A 6 -7.27 -4.89 -17.38
CA ASN A 6 -8.70 -5.12 -17.23
C ASN A 6 -9.47 -3.93 -17.81
N LEU A 7 -10.43 -4.20 -18.69
CA LEU A 7 -11.34 -3.19 -19.20
C LEU A 7 -12.39 -2.86 -18.13
N PRO A 8 -12.90 -1.62 -18.09
CA PRO A 8 -13.87 -1.18 -17.09
C PRO A 8 -15.13 -2.05 -17.05
N ASP A 9 -15.54 -2.59 -18.20
CA ASP A 9 -16.71 -3.48 -18.33
C ASP A 9 -16.60 -4.77 -17.49
N GLY A 10 -15.40 -5.17 -17.02
CA GLY A 10 -15.17 -6.43 -16.30
C GLY A 10 -15.41 -7.70 -17.14
N ILE A 11 -15.93 -7.56 -18.36
CA ILE A 11 -16.27 -8.64 -19.27
C ILE A 11 -15.02 -9.08 -20.04
N GLN A 12 -14.78 -10.39 -20.06
CA GLN A 12 -13.76 -10.98 -20.92
C GLN A 12 -14.22 -10.93 -22.38
N ARG A 13 -13.81 -9.90 -23.11
CA ARG A 13 -14.08 -9.74 -24.55
C ARG A 13 -12.81 -9.50 -25.36
N ARG A 14 -12.90 -9.73 -26.68
CA ARG A 14 -11.81 -9.38 -27.60
C ARG A 14 -11.64 -7.86 -27.60
N ARG A 15 -10.40 -7.39 -27.44
CA ARG A 15 -10.10 -5.95 -27.51
C ARG A 15 -10.28 -5.43 -28.92
N THR A 16 -10.78 -4.21 -29.00
CA THR A 16 -11.09 -3.48 -30.24
C THR A 16 -10.18 -2.28 -30.38
N ASP A 17 -10.04 -1.75 -31.59
CA ASP A 17 -9.22 -0.56 -31.88
C ASP A 17 -9.68 0.68 -31.09
N VAL A 18 -10.97 0.72 -30.74
CA VAL A 18 -11.58 1.77 -29.91
C VAL A 18 -11.05 1.71 -28.46
N ASP A 19 -10.82 0.50 -27.93
CA ASP A 19 -10.24 0.34 -26.59
C ASP A 19 -8.80 0.87 -26.55
N GLU A 20 -8.06 0.76 -27.66
CA GLU A 20 -6.69 1.28 -27.75
C GLU A 20 -6.65 2.81 -27.76
N LEU A 21 -7.60 3.44 -28.45
CA LEU A 21 -7.75 4.90 -28.48
C LEU A 21 -8.22 5.47 -27.14
N ASN A 22 -9.02 4.71 -26.39
CA ASN A 22 -9.59 5.15 -25.12
C ASN A 22 -8.71 4.83 -23.90
N MET A 23 -7.47 4.38 -24.10
CA MET A 23 -6.59 4.01 -22.97
C MET A 23 -6.41 5.10 -21.92
N ARG A 24 -6.39 6.37 -22.35
CA ARG A 24 -6.27 7.51 -21.45
C ARG A 24 -7.46 7.63 -20.50
N SER A 25 -8.66 7.16 -20.87
CA SER A 25 -9.79 7.19 -19.94
C SER A 25 -9.67 6.18 -18.80
N ILE A 26 -8.75 5.21 -18.90
CA ILE A 26 -8.53 4.16 -17.90
C ILE A 26 -7.31 4.50 -17.03
N LEU A 27 -6.18 4.81 -17.67
CA LEU A 27 -4.94 5.20 -16.99
C LEU A 27 -4.30 6.37 -17.72
N GLU A 28 -4.04 7.43 -16.96
CA GLU A 28 -3.40 8.65 -17.42
C GLU A 28 -1.95 8.73 -16.95
N GLU A 29 -1.19 9.63 -17.56
CA GLU A 29 0.18 9.89 -17.12
C GLU A 29 0.21 10.33 -15.65
N ASN A 30 1.13 9.74 -14.88
CA ASN A 30 1.31 9.92 -13.43
C ASN A 30 0.29 9.21 -12.53
N ASP A 31 -0.58 8.36 -13.09
CA ASP A 31 -1.37 7.46 -12.26
C ASP A 31 -0.50 6.44 -11.54
N LEU A 32 -0.81 6.22 -10.26
CA LEU A 32 -0.21 5.15 -9.48
C LEU A 32 -1.00 3.86 -9.70
N VAL A 33 -0.30 2.80 -10.09
CA VAL A 33 -0.91 1.50 -10.40
C VAL A 33 -0.28 0.41 -9.56
N CYS A 34 -1.10 -0.49 -9.01
CA CYS A 34 -0.59 -1.76 -8.47
C CYS A 34 -0.70 -2.85 -9.54
N ALA A 35 0.42 -3.52 -9.80
CA ALA A 35 0.48 -4.59 -10.78
C ALA A 35 1.45 -5.68 -10.33
N GLU A 36 1.22 -6.89 -10.80
CA GLU A 36 2.18 -7.98 -10.67
C GLU A 36 3.05 -8.10 -11.92
N VAL A 37 4.25 -8.65 -11.74
CA VAL A 37 5.13 -9.00 -12.86
C VAL A 37 4.65 -10.31 -13.45
N HIS A 38 4.05 -10.24 -14.63
CA HIS A 38 3.57 -11.43 -15.36
C HIS A 38 4.74 -12.11 -16.08
N HIS A 39 5.57 -11.33 -16.78
CA HIS A 39 6.65 -11.87 -17.59
C HIS A 39 7.90 -11.00 -17.49
N ILE A 40 9.06 -11.65 -17.56
CA ILE A 40 10.37 -10.99 -17.63
C ILE A 40 10.93 -11.34 -18.99
N GLN A 41 11.08 -10.33 -19.83
CA GLN A 41 11.59 -10.47 -21.19
C GLN A 41 13.10 -10.74 -21.18
N HIS A 42 13.63 -11.23 -22.30
CA HIS A 42 15.05 -11.59 -22.43
C HIS A 42 16.02 -10.42 -22.26
N ASP A 43 15.55 -9.20 -22.52
CA ASP A 43 16.29 -7.95 -22.34
C ASP A 43 16.23 -7.41 -20.90
N GLY A 44 15.48 -8.08 -20.01
CA GLY A 44 15.24 -7.65 -18.62
C GLY A 44 14.03 -6.71 -18.44
N SER A 45 13.30 -6.40 -19.52
CA SER A 45 12.05 -5.65 -19.44
C SER A 45 10.96 -6.45 -18.71
N LEU A 46 10.05 -5.76 -18.01
CA LEU A 46 9.00 -6.38 -17.21
C LEU A 46 7.62 -6.11 -17.83
N ASP A 47 6.88 -7.19 -18.07
CA ASP A 47 5.47 -7.09 -18.45
C ASP A 47 4.61 -7.11 -17.19
N LEU A 48 3.88 -6.02 -16.97
CA LEU A 48 3.04 -5.82 -15.80
C LEU A 48 1.58 -6.14 -16.11
N GLN A 49 0.89 -6.76 -15.15
CA GLN A 49 -0.54 -7.05 -15.22
C GLN A 49 -1.26 -6.58 -13.94
N PRO A 50 -2.22 -5.65 -14.04
CA PRO A 50 -3.16 -5.38 -12.96
C PRO A 50 -4.14 -6.55 -12.84
N ARG A 51 -4.19 -7.23 -11.69
CA ARG A 51 -5.05 -8.41 -11.49
C ARG A 51 -6.44 -8.10 -10.92
N SER A 52 -6.60 -6.95 -10.28
CA SER A 52 -7.82 -6.59 -9.54
C SER A 52 -8.29 -5.19 -9.91
N GLN A 53 -9.61 -5.03 -10.05
CA GLN A 53 -10.25 -3.72 -10.23
C GLN A 53 -10.10 -2.87 -8.96
N LYS A 54 -10.08 -3.50 -7.77
CA LYS A 54 -9.84 -2.85 -6.48
C LYS A 54 -8.48 -2.18 -6.37
N TYR A 55 -7.44 -2.85 -6.87
CA TYR A 55 -6.05 -2.40 -6.72
C TYR A 55 -5.42 -1.98 -8.06
N GLY A 56 -6.22 -1.74 -9.10
CA GLY A 56 -5.71 -1.29 -10.39
C GLY A 56 -5.07 0.10 -10.25
N LYS A 57 -5.89 1.14 -10.28
CA LYS A 57 -5.47 2.52 -10.04
C LYS A 57 -5.59 2.84 -8.55
N LEU A 58 -4.49 3.25 -7.92
CA LEU A 58 -4.44 3.61 -6.51
C LEU A 58 -4.72 5.10 -6.35
N GLN A 59 -5.74 5.45 -5.57
CA GLN A 59 -6.18 6.83 -5.31
C GLN A 59 -6.38 7.06 -3.81
N ARG A 60 -6.42 8.33 -3.37
CA ARG A 60 -6.74 8.71 -1.98
C ARG A 60 -5.80 8.06 -0.95
N GLY A 61 -4.50 8.16 -1.21
CA GLY A 61 -3.45 7.64 -0.35
C GLY A 61 -2.09 8.31 -0.60
N GLN A 62 -1.06 7.75 0.02
CA GLN A 62 0.32 8.21 -0.07
C GLN A 62 1.23 7.07 -0.53
N LEU A 63 2.09 7.39 -1.50
CA LEU A 63 3.19 6.53 -1.92
C LEU A 63 4.45 6.88 -1.12
N LEU A 64 5.08 5.85 -0.57
CA LEU A 64 6.34 5.90 0.13
C LEU A 64 7.39 5.10 -0.67
N THR A 65 8.60 5.65 -0.76
CA THR A 65 9.75 4.96 -1.35
C THR A 65 10.71 4.56 -0.25
N VAL A 66 11.01 3.27 -0.16
CA VAL A 66 11.96 2.68 0.78
C VAL A 66 12.94 1.79 0.03
N PRO A 67 14.11 1.48 0.60
CA PRO A 67 15.01 0.50 0.01
C PRO A 67 14.34 -0.88 -0.11
N ALA A 68 14.33 -1.44 -1.33
CA ALA A 68 13.61 -2.68 -1.64
C ALA A 68 13.97 -3.88 -0.75
N TYR A 69 15.22 -3.95 -0.27
CA TYR A 69 15.68 -5.04 0.60
C TYR A 69 15.02 -5.08 1.98
N LEU A 70 14.36 -3.98 2.40
CA LEU A 70 13.60 -3.91 3.64
C LEU A 70 12.24 -4.60 3.53
N VAL A 71 11.72 -4.81 2.31
CA VAL A 71 10.46 -5.52 2.08
C VAL A 71 10.76 -6.99 1.78
N LYS A 72 10.33 -7.88 2.67
CA LYS A 72 10.47 -9.33 2.45
C LYS A 72 9.32 -9.85 1.60
N ARG A 73 9.63 -10.76 0.66
CA ARG A 73 8.61 -11.48 -0.10
C ARG A 73 7.79 -12.34 0.86
N ARG A 74 6.47 -12.14 0.84
CA ARG A 74 5.49 -12.90 1.63
C ARG A 74 4.35 -13.37 0.71
N LYS A 75 3.46 -14.22 1.23
CA LYS A 75 2.30 -14.70 0.48
C LYS A 75 1.31 -13.59 0.16
N GLN A 76 1.18 -12.60 1.05
CA GLN A 76 0.27 -11.49 0.92
C GLN A 76 1.06 -10.19 1.13
N HIS A 77 0.82 -9.25 0.23
CA HIS A 77 1.39 -7.90 0.25
C HIS A 77 0.30 -6.82 0.35
N PHE A 78 -0.97 -7.21 0.29
CA PHE A 78 -2.14 -6.36 0.45
C PHE A 78 -2.72 -6.62 1.84
N HIS A 79 -2.88 -5.56 2.62
CA HIS A 79 -3.34 -5.65 3.99
C HIS A 79 -4.40 -4.60 4.24
N HIS A 80 -5.60 -5.04 4.62
CA HIS A 80 -6.62 -4.17 5.14
C HIS A 80 -6.42 -3.99 6.65
N LEU A 81 -6.32 -2.74 7.10
CA LEU A 81 -6.14 -2.38 8.50
C LEU A 81 -7.46 -1.81 9.03
N GLU A 82 -8.37 -2.69 9.44
CA GLU A 82 -9.72 -2.34 9.93
C GLU A 82 -9.70 -1.24 11.00
N GLN A 83 -8.77 -1.33 11.94
CA GLN A 83 -8.60 -0.37 13.04
C GLN A 83 -8.21 1.06 12.61
N TYR A 84 -7.70 1.21 11.39
CA TYR A 84 -7.26 2.49 10.83
C TYR A 84 -8.12 2.94 9.65
N ASP A 85 -9.08 2.11 9.21
CA ASP A 85 -9.85 2.28 7.98
C ASP A 85 -8.96 2.58 6.76
N ALA A 86 -7.84 1.85 6.68
CA ALA A 86 -6.79 2.09 5.70
C ALA A 86 -6.26 0.79 5.09
N ASP A 87 -5.87 0.86 3.82
CA ASP A 87 -5.20 -0.22 3.11
C ASP A 87 -3.70 0.04 3.03
N LEU A 88 -2.91 -1.01 3.31
CA LEU A 88 -1.45 -1.01 3.26
C LEU A 88 -0.99 -2.01 2.20
N ILE A 89 -0.27 -1.51 1.19
CA ILE A 89 0.30 -2.31 0.11
C ILE A 89 1.83 -2.24 0.20
N LEU A 90 2.47 -3.40 0.36
CA LEU A 90 3.93 -3.52 0.45
C LEU A 90 4.51 -4.02 -0.86
N GLY A 91 4.87 -3.12 -1.78
CA GLY A 91 5.50 -3.48 -3.06
C GLY A 91 6.90 -4.08 -2.86
N CYS A 92 7.17 -5.19 -3.55
CA CYS A 92 8.48 -5.87 -3.50
C CYS A 92 9.64 -5.01 -4.06
N ASN A 93 9.32 -3.95 -4.80
CA ASN A 93 10.25 -2.95 -5.33
C ASN A 93 10.62 -1.86 -4.31
N GLY A 94 10.07 -1.91 -3.08
CA GLY A 94 10.27 -0.86 -2.09
C GLY A 94 9.30 0.31 -2.23
N PHE A 95 8.28 0.20 -3.09
CA PHE A 95 7.17 1.13 -3.10
C PHE A 95 6.09 0.64 -2.13
N ILE A 96 5.79 1.46 -1.13
CA ILE A 96 4.76 1.19 -0.14
C ILE A 96 3.65 2.19 -0.35
N TRP A 97 2.42 1.71 -0.42
CA TRP A 97 1.26 2.58 -0.52
C TRP A 97 0.39 2.41 0.72
N VAL A 98 -0.03 3.56 1.27
CA VAL A 98 -0.97 3.63 2.39
C VAL A 98 -2.11 4.54 1.97
N GLY A 99 -3.33 4.06 1.97
CA GLY A 99 -4.47 4.87 1.57
C GLY A 99 -5.77 4.47 2.24
N GLU A 100 -6.81 5.19 1.90
CA GLU A 100 -8.17 4.91 2.36
C GLU A 100 -8.59 3.50 1.94
N HIS A 101 -9.30 2.80 2.82
CA HIS A 101 -9.86 1.51 2.46
C HIS A 101 -10.94 1.69 1.39
N VAL A 102 -10.81 0.96 0.28
CA VAL A 102 -11.84 0.91 -0.75
C VAL A 102 -12.55 -0.44 -0.65
N VAL A 103 -13.85 -0.41 -0.35
CA VAL A 103 -14.68 -1.61 -0.50
C VAL A 103 -14.89 -1.81 -2.00
N ALA A 104 -14.39 -2.90 -2.54
CA ALA A 104 -14.75 -3.29 -3.90
C ALA A 104 -16.10 -4.00 -3.82
N ASP A 105 -17.15 -3.36 -4.32
CA ASP A 105 -18.40 -4.05 -4.60
C ASP A 105 -18.11 -5.10 -5.68
N GLU A 106 -18.06 -6.37 -5.30
CA GLU A 106 -17.91 -7.47 -6.26
C GLU A 106 -19.20 -7.72 -7.09
N GLU A 107 -20.28 -6.92 -6.90
CA GLU A 107 -21.60 -7.18 -7.48
C GLU A 107 -22.37 -5.97 -8.09
N THR A 108 -21.83 -4.75 -8.18
CA THR A 108 -22.58 -3.65 -8.84
C THR A 108 -22.31 -3.57 -10.35
N ASN A 109 -23.33 -4.01 -11.10
CA ASN A 109 -23.49 -3.92 -12.55
C ASN A 109 -23.04 -2.57 -13.14
N ALA A 110 -22.42 -2.65 -14.32
CA ALA A 110 -21.80 -1.62 -15.16
C ALA A 110 -22.67 -0.42 -15.63
N ASN A 111 -23.69 -0.01 -14.87
CA ASN A 111 -24.56 1.12 -15.21
C ASN A 111 -24.32 2.39 -14.37
N GLU A 112 -23.38 2.36 -13.42
CA GLU A 112 -23.12 3.50 -12.51
C GLU A 112 -21.88 4.34 -12.88
N ASP A 113 -21.15 4.00 -13.95
CA ASP A 113 -19.88 4.66 -14.29
C ASP A 113 -20.06 6.14 -14.68
N GLN A 114 -21.25 6.55 -15.15
CA GLN A 114 -21.54 7.96 -15.43
C GLN A 114 -21.99 8.75 -14.20
N HIS A 115 -22.38 8.07 -13.12
CA HIS A 115 -22.88 8.72 -11.89
C HIS A 115 -21.87 8.67 -10.73
N LYS A 116 -20.82 7.83 -10.82
CA LYS A 116 -19.67 7.82 -9.89
C LYS A 116 -18.65 8.92 -10.20
N LEU A 117 -18.42 9.24 -11.48
CA LEU A 117 -17.50 10.30 -11.90
C LEU A 117 -17.91 11.70 -11.38
N SER A 118 -19.21 11.91 -11.13
CA SER A 118 -19.74 13.17 -10.58
C SER A 118 -19.70 13.23 -9.03
N MET A 119 -19.56 12.08 -8.35
CA MET A 119 -19.45 12.02 -6.87
C MET A 119 -17.99 11.93 -6.37
N GLU A 120 -17.06 11.48 -7.20
CA GLU A 120 -15.62 11.42 -6.87
C GLU A 120 -14.98 12.79 -6.63
N VAL A 121 -15.56 13.87 -7.16
CA VAL A 121 -15.02 15.23 -7.04
C VAL A 121 -15.26 15.85 -5.64
N GLU A 122 -16.17 15.29 -4.82
CA GLU A 122 -16.55 15.88 -3.52
C GLU A 122 -16.37 14.96 -2.30
N ALA A 123 -16.04 13.68 -2.49
CA ALA A 123 -15.77 12.78 -1.37
C ALA A 123 -14.38 13.03 -0.78
N PHE A 124 -14.29 13.94 0.18
CA PHE A 124 -13.06 14.18 0.91
C PHE A 124 -12.75 13.03 1.88
N THR A 125 -11.50 12.55 1.90
CA THR A 125 -11.09 11.53 2.88
C THR A 125 -11.21 12.12 4.29
N PRO A 126 -11.95 11.46 5.22
CA PRO A 126 -12.15 11.96 6.57
C PRO A 126 -10.85 12.37 7.25
N LEU A 127 -10.88 13.42 8.08
CA LEU A 127 -9.69 13.91 8.78
C LEU A 127 -9.03 12.82 9.63
N GLU A 128 -9.85 11.96 10.24
CA GLU A 128 -9.39 10.84 11.04
C GLU A 128 -8.62 9.81 10.21
N THR A 129 -9.20 9.34 9.10
CA THR A 129 -8.53 8.43 8.16
C THR A 129 -7.23 9.03 7.62
N ARG A 130 -7.20 10.33 7.29
CA ARG A 130 -5.96 11.02 6.88
C ARG A 130 -4.89 11.03 7.97
N ARG A 131 -5.28 11.22 9.24
CA ARG A 131 -4.35 11.12 10.38
C ARG A 131 -3.80 9.71 10.51
N HIS A 132 -4.62 8.68 10.32
CA HIS A 132 -4.17 7.29 10.33
C HIS A 132 -3.17 7.01 9.20
N ILE A 133 -3.49 7.42 7.97
CA ILE A 133 -2.59 7.28 6.80
C ILE A 133 -1.24 7.95 7.09
N CYS A 134 -1.22 9.20 7.56
CA CYS A 134 0.01 9.91 7.87
C CYS A 134 0.81 9.24 9.00
N ARG A 135 0.14 8.71 10.03
CA ARG A 135 0.80 8.02 11.14
C ARG A 135 1.45 6.71 10.68
N LEU A 136 0.74 5.92 9.87
CA LEU A 136 1.28 4.69 9.26
C LEU A 136 2.44 5.00 8.31
N ALA A 137 2.33 6.05 7.50
CA ALA A 137 3.40 6.54 6.63
C ALA A 137 4.65 6.93 7.41
N ASN A 138 4.49 7.67 8.52
CA ASN A 138 5.62 8.05 9.38
C ASN A 138 6.23 6.84 10.10
N ALA A 139 5.43 5.86 10.52
CA ALA A 139 5.94 4.60 11.03
C ALA A 139 6.82 3.87 10.01
N VAL A 140 6.40 3.81 8.74
CA VAL A 140 7.21 3.26 7.64
C VAL A 140 8.51 4.04 7.45
N HIS A 141 8.46 5.38 7.47
CA HIS A 141 9.66 6.22 7.36
C HIS A 141 10.67 5.97 8.48
N VAL A 142 10.22 5.94 9.74
CA VAL A 142 11.08 5.68 10.90
C VAL A 142 11.74 4.30 10.80
N LEU A 143 10.94 3.27 10.51
CA LEU A 143 11.46 1.90 10.37
C LEU A 143 12.44 1.79 9.20
N SER A 144 12.15 2.45 8.08
CA SER A 144 13.02 2.49 6.91
C SER A 144 14.35 3.16 7.21
N ALA A 145 14.33 4.30 7.89
CA ALA A 145 15.53 5.05 8.24
C ALA A 145 16.38 4.35 9.30
N LEU A 146 15.77 3.54 10.18
CA LEU A 146 16.47 2.63 11.09
C LEU A 146 16.98 1.34 10.41
N GLY A 147 16.64 1.11 9.14
CA GLY A 147 17.04 -0.08 8.39
C GLY A 147 16.34 -1.36 8.85
N PHE A 148 15.17 -1.26 9.47
CA PHE A 148 14.41 -2.41 9.93
C PHE A 148 13.57 -3.01 8.80
N THR A 149 13.43 -4.34 8.81
CA THR A 149 12.56 -5.04 7.86
C THR A 149 11.12 -4.61 8.08
N LEU A 150 10.45 -4.22 7.00
CA LEU A 150 9.09 -3.70 7.03
C LEU A 150 8.12 -4.88 7.01
N THR A 151 7.42 -5.06 8.12
CA THR A 151 6.32 -6.01 8.25
C THR A 151 5.10 -5.26 8.76
N VAL A 152 3.91 -5.73 8.40
CA VAL A 152 2.65 -5.10 8.80
C VAL A 152 2.54 -5.00 10.31
N GLU A 153 2.94 -6.06 11.01
CA GLU A 153 2.89 -6.11 12.47
C GLU A 153 3.79 -5.04 13.09
N LEU A 154 5.00 -4.84 12.54
CA LEU A 154 5.95 -3.85 13.04
C LEU A 154 5.50 -2.41 12.75
N ILE A 155 4.90 -2.17 11.57
CA ILE A 155 4.35 -0.87 11.19
C ILE A 155 3.21 -0.49 12.14
N ILE A 156 2.27 -1.41 12.37
CA ILE A 156 1.16 -1.21 13.32
C ILE A 156 1.70 -0.94 14.72
N GLN A 157 2.61 -1.79 15.22
CA GLN A 157 3.20 -1.62 16.54
C GLN A 157 3.91 -0.27 16.70
N THR A 158 4.54 0.23 15.63
CA THR A 158 5.21 1.54 15.64
C THR A 158 4.20 2.69 15.64
N ALA A 159 3.10 2.56 14.91
CA ALA A 159 2.01 3.53 14.94
C ALA A 159 1.29 3.56 16.31
N GLU A 160 1.03 2.39 16.91
CA GLU A 160 0.49 2.27 18.26
C GLU A 160 1.48 2.77 19.32
N ALA A 161 2.77 2.54 19.10
CA ALA A 161 3.83 3.05 19.97
C ALA A 161 3.79 4.58 20.05
N SER A 162 3.62 5.27 18.90
CA SER A 162 3.53 6.73 18.89
C SER A 162 2.31 7.22 19.67
N LEU A 163 1.17 6.53 19.55
CA LEU A 163 -0.04 6.82 20.33
C LEU A 163 0.19 6.62 21.83
N SER A 164 0.79 5.49 22.23
CA SER A 164 1.07 5.17 23.63
C SER A 164 2.05 6.16 24.28
N SER A 165 3.02 6.66 23.51
CA SER A 165 4.00 7.64 23.95
C SER A 165 3.51 9.08 23.84
N HIS A 166 2.25 9.32 23.42
CA HIS A 166 1.69 10.66 23.18
C HIS A 166 2.53 11.51 22.20
N VAL A 167 3.13 10.85 21.21
CA VAL A 167 3.89 11.51 20.14
C VAL A 167 2.93 11.87 19.01
N GLU A 168 2.85 13.16 18.73
CA GLU A 168 2.07 13.68 17.61
C GLU A 168 2.67 13.27 16.26
N ILE A 169 1.83 13.24 15.22
CA ILE A 169 2.21 12.69 13.90
C ILE A 169 3.43 13.43 13.32
N ASN A 170 3.48 14.75 13.45
CA ASN A 170 4.60 15.59 13.03
C ASN A 170 5.90 15.29 13.78
N ASP A 171 5.81 14.89 15.04
CA ASP A 171 6.96 14.66 15.93
C ASP A 171 7.51 13.23 15.82
N MET A 172 6.78 12.31 15.15
CA MET A 172 7.25 10.94 14.90
C MET A 172 8.58 10.89 14.15
N LEU A 173 8.90 11.90 13.35
CA LEU A 173 10.17 11.95 12.62
C LEU A 173 11.33 12.55 13.46
N GLY A 174 11.07 12.91 14.72
CA GLY A 174 12.07 13.44 15.65
C GLY A 174 13.01 12.37 16.20
N ALA A 175 14.25 12.77 16.53
CA ALA A 175 15.29 11.86 17.01
C ALA A 175 14.88 11.06 18.26
N GLU A 176 14.06 11.64 19.13
CA GLU A 176 13.56 10.95 20.32
C GLU A 176 12.75 9.70 19.95
N PHE A 177 11.80 9.83 19.01
CA PHE A 177 10.97 8.70 18.61
C PHE A 177 11.76 7.63 17.85
N TYR A 178 12.79 8.02 17.10
CA TYR A 178 13.74 7.09 16.49
C TYR A 178 14.45 6.22 17.53
N VAL A 179 14.98 6.85 18.58
CA VAL A 179 15.66 6.13 19.67
C VAL A 179 14.68 5.21 20.40
N GLN A 180 13.49 5.70 20.74
CA GLN A 180 12.46 4.89 21.38
C GLN A 180 12.08 3.67 20.53
N THR A 181 11.92 3.85 19.22
CA THR A 181 11.58 2.77 18.28
C THR A 181 12.71 1.75 18.18
N ALA A 182 13.97 2.20 18.10
CA ALA A 182 15.13 1.32 18.07
C ALA A 182 15.29 0.50 19.36
N GLU A 183 15.09 1.13 20.52
CA GLU A 183 15.14 0.43 21.82
C GLU A 183 14.04 -0.61 21.96
N ARG A 184 12.80 -0.29 21.54
CA ARG A 184 11.68 -1.22 21.54
C ARG A 184 11.98 -2.44 20.65
N GLU A 185 12.49 -2.21 19.44
CA GLU A 185 12.85 -3.29 18.53
C GLU A 185 14.02 -4.15 19.07
N ALA A 186 15.01 -3.54 19.71
CA ALA A 186 16.12 -4.25 20.34
C ALA A 186 15.61 -5.17 21.48
N LYS A 187 14.72 -4.66 22.35
CA LYS A 187 14.09 -5.45 23.43
C LYS A 187 13.28 -6.62 22.85
N ARG A 188 12.46 -6.38 21.83
CA ARG A 188 11.67 -7.41 21.15
C ARG A 188 12.54 -8.55 20.63
N ARG A 189 13.67 -8.23 19.99
CA ARG A 189 14.63 -9.23 19.48
C ARG A 189 15.33 -10.00 20.60
N ALA A 190 15.71 -9.32 21.68
CA ALA A 190 16.30 -9.97 22.84
C ALA A 190 15.34 -10.98 23.49
N ASP A 191 14.06 -10.63 23.62
CA ASP A 191 13.04 -11.51 24.18
C ASP A 191 12.77 -12.72 23.29
N LEU A 192 12.72 -12.52 21.97
CA LEU A 192 12.62 -13.64 21.01
C LEU A 192 13.80 -14.60 21.14
N SER A 193 15.03 -14.07 21.26
CA SER A 193 16.22 -14.90 21.44
C SER A 193 16.18 -15.69 22.76
N ARG A 194 15.71 -15.08 23.86
CA ARG A 194 15.56 -15.79 25.15
C ARG A 194 14.52 -16.91 25.07
N ARG A 195 13.40 -16.69 24.38
CA ARG A 195 12.37 -17.72 24.18
C ARG A 195 12.86 -18.90 23.34
N MET A 196 13.67 -18.63 22.31
CA MET A 196 14.27 -19.69 21.49
C MET A 196 15.36 -20.48 22.23
N ASN A 197 16.04 -19.84 23.19
CA ASN A 197 17.13 -20.43 23.98
C ASN A 197 16.69 -20.88 25.38
N GLY A 198 15.38 -20.99 25.65
CA GLY A 198 14.84 -21.49 26.91
C GLY A 198 15.23 -22.96 27.17
N PRO A 199 15.26 -23.42 28.45
CA PRO A 199 15.95 -24.64 28.85
C PRO A 199 15.34 -25.87 28.17
N ARG A 200 16.23 -26.70 27.60
CA ARG A 200 15.92 -28.05 27.12
C ARG A 200 15.48 -28.96 28.25
#